data_AF-N6YK43-F1
#
_entry.id   AF-N6YK43-F1
#
_cell.length_a   1.000
_cell.length_b   1.000
_cell.length_c   1.000
_cell.angle_alpha   90.00
_cell.angle_beta   90.00
_cell.angle_gamma   90.00
#
_symmetry.space_group_name_H-M   'P 1'
#
loop_
_entity.id
_entity.type
_entity.pdbx_description
1 polymer ?
#
loop_
_entity_poly.entity_id
_entity_poly.type
_entity_poly.pdbx_seq_one_letter_code
_entity_poly.pdbx_strand_id
1 'polypeptide(L)'
;MTVDARLQRLLGGEPLAALRKRLRQRYARGAPADVLRLGSLSEAEHAALAALSGRPARPVRSMQIDVAEIDAALARAGLASSLRDALEQLDGPIIDAKAERLHVRWQWQQVVEGCAHPGLRSALQTSVGLGLLKRLCASQPEAGARLVLDADQVLRRLPAGGIPRAQLAVATLGNAHALDAGSPVATLVLSALRQGAAPDDDADRVRDLWAAAGVLVNELARPALTLNLPGPTGTEPGEPTYFSLRSLVRSPPAWAVTGRPVFICENPNLLAIAADQLGLRCAPLVCTDGMPAAAQRLLLTQLRVAGATLHYHGDFDWPGLCIGNQMIREHDARPWRFSTADYRAAVIGAPRPGRLLDDAAVTALWDDTLAGAMLAERLAIDEEGLADVLLDDLQHC
;
A
#
# COMPACT_ATOMS: atom_id res chain seq x y z
N MET A 1 -47.90 5.61 -17.43
CA MET A 1 -49.16 5.94 -16.72
C MET A 1 -49.46 7.39 -17.01
N THR A 2 -50.61 7.69 -17.58
CA THR A 2 -51.05 9.08 -17.82
C THR A 2 -51.41 9.70 -16.47
N VAL A 3 -50.71 10.78 -16.10
CA VAL A 3 -50.95 11.54 -14.87
C VAL A 3 -52.40 12.05 -14.85
N ASP A 4 -53.10 11.94 -13.72
CA ASP A 4 -54.47 12.46 -13.58
C ASP A 4 -54.49 13.97 -13.90
N ALA A 5 -55.31 14.37 -14.87
CA ALA A 5 -55.43 15.77 -15.30
C ALA A 5 -55.84 16.71 -14.16
N ARG A 6 -56.55 16.21 -13.14
CA ARG A 6 -56.92 16.98 -11.94
C ARG A 6 -55.71 17.20 -11.04
N LEU A 7 -54.85 16.19 -10.88
CA LEU A 7 -53.58 16.31 -10.15
C LEU A 7 -52.62 17.27 -10.87
N GLN A 8 -52.56 17.20 -12.20
CA GLN A 8 -51.76 18.11 -13.02
C GLN A 8 -52.19 19.57 -12.86
N ARG A 9 -53.50 19.85 -12.75
CA ARG A 9 -54.01 21.21 -12.50
C ARG A 9 -53.75 21.68 -11.07
N LEU A 10 -53.86 20.79 -10.09
CA LEU A 10 -53.73 21.12 -8.67
C LEU A 10 -52.27 21.38 -8.26
N LEU A 11 -51.33 20.58 -8.77
CA LEU A 11 -49.94 20.62 -8.34
C LEU A 11 -48.91 20.63 -9.48
N GLY A 12 -49.31 20.27 -10.71
CA GLY A 12 -48.40 19.99 -11.83
C GLY A 12 -47.98 21.19 -12.70
N GLY A 13 -48.62 22.35 -12.57
CA GLY A 13 -48.30 23.54 -13.37
C GLY A 13 -46.86 24.05 -13.22
N GLU A 14 -46.35 24.74 -14.24
CA GLU A 14 -45.03 25.40 -14.22
C GLU A 14 -44.84 26.35 -13.01
N PRO A 15 -45.85 27.17 -12.62
CA PRO A 15 -45.72 28.06 -11.45
C PRO A 15 -45.49 27.32 -10.12
N LEU A 16 -45.76 26.00 -10.08
CA LEU A 16 -45.62 25.15 -8.90
C LEU A 16 -44.35 24.27 -8.93
N ALA A 17 -43.55 24.34 -10.00
CA ALA A 17 -42.35 23.53 -10.16
C ALA A 17 -41.33 23.76 -9.03
N ALA A 18 -41.17 25.01 -8.58
CA ALA A 18 -40.28 25.36 -7.47
C ALA A 18 -40.77 24.79 -6.12
N LEU A 19 -42.08 24.81 -5.86
CA LEU A 19 -42.69 24.18 -4.70
C LEU A 19 -42.50 22.66 -4.73
N ARG A 20 -42.82 22.00 -5.85
CA ARG A 20 -42.62 20.55 -6.00
C ARG A 20 -41.16 20.17 -5.78
N LYS A 21 -40.21 20.90 -6.38
CA LYS A 21 -38.77 20.69 -6.16
C LYS A 21 -38.39 20.78 -4.67
N ARG A 22 -38.87 21.78 -3.94
CA ARG A 22 -38.60 21.94 -2.49
C ARG A 22 -39.18 20.80 -1.66
N LEU A 23 -40.42 20.38 -1.95
CA LEU A 23 -41.07 19.25 -1.27
C LEU A 23 -40.34 17.93 -1.56
N ARG A 24 -40.01 17.67 -2.83
CA ARG A 24 -39.21 16.50 -3.27
C ARG A 24 -37.86 16.45 -2.58
N GLN A 25 -37.16 17.58 -2.46
CA GLN A 25 -35.87 17.67 -1.75
C GLN A 25 -35.98 17.34 -0.25
N ARG A 26 -37.13 17.60 0.38
CA ARG A 26 -37.34 17.26 1.80
C ARG A 26 -37.58 15.76 1.98
N TYR A 27 -38.41 15.15 1.14
CA TYR A 27 -38.58 13.69 1.11
C TYR A 27 -37.25 12.98 0.79
N ALA A 28 -36.47 13.49 -0.16
CA ALA A 28 -35.15 12.94 -0.51
C ALA A 28 -34.09 13.04 0.60
N ARG A 29 -34.29 13.90 1.62
CA ARG A 29 -33.40 14.04 2.79
C ARG A 29 -33.81 13.15 3.96
N GLY A 30 -34.87 12.36 3.83
CA GLY A 30 -35.34 11.40 4.83
C GLY A 30 -35.97 12.06 6.07
N ALA A 31 -36.63 13.21 5.92
CA ALA A 31 -37.34 13.90 6.99
C ALA A 31 -38.85 14.02 6.67
N PRO A 32 -39.68 13.02 7.01
CA PRO A 32 -41.11 13.27 7.14
C PRO A 32 -41.31 13.98 8.47
N ALA A 33 -41.31 15.31 8.45
CA ALA A 33 -41.88 16.04 9.57
C ALA A 33 -43.40 16.01 9.36
N ASP A 34 -44.15 15.54 10.38
CA ASP A 34 -45.63 15.54 10.37
C ASP A 34 -46.18 16.93 10.03
N VAL A 35 -45.41 17.96 10.39
CA VAL A 35 -45.71 19.37 10.11
C VAL A 35 -44.57 20.02 9.32
N LEU A 36 -44.88 20.56 8.14
CA LEU A 36 -43.94 21.30 7.31
C LEU A 36 -44.24 22.80 7.31
N ARG A 37 -43.26 23.61 7.74
CA ARG A 37 -43.29 25.06 7.51
C ARG A 37 -42.63 25.39 6.17
N LEU A 38 -43.36 26.09 5.31
CA LEU A 38 -42.92 26.57 4.01
C LEU A 38 -42.92 28.10 4.02
N GLY A 39 -41.84 28.72 3.56
CA GLY A 39 -41.68 30.17 3.45
C GLY A 39 -41.32 30.58 2.02
N SER A 40 -41.35 31.88 1.74
CA SER A 40 -41.13 32.44 0.40
C SER A 40 -42.04 31.79 -0.65
N LEU A 41 -43.32 31.62 -0.33
CA LEU A 41 -44.33 31.11 -1.25
C LEU A 41 -44.76 32.22 -2.21
N SER A 42 -44.87 31.89 -3.50
CA SER A 42 -45.62 32.72 -4.46
C SER A 42 -47.12 32.65 -4.17
N GLU A 43 -47.90 33.55 -4.75
CA GLU A 43 -49.37 33.53 -4.62
C GLU A 43 -49.96 32.21 -5.16
N ALA A 44 -49.44 31.72 -6.30
CA ALA A 44 -49.84 30.44 -6.89
C ALA A 44 -49.47 29.26 -5.99
N GLU A 45 -48.27 29.25 -5.40
CA GLU A 45 -47.83 28.19 -4.48
C GLU A 45 -48.66 28.18 -3.19
N HIS A 46 -48.96 29.35 -2.62
CA HIS A 46 -49.81 29.45 -1.44
C HIS A 46 -51.25 28.99 -1.76
N ALA A 47 -51.82 29.40 -2.89
CA ALA A 47 -53.15 28.98 -3.31
C ALA A 47 -53.25 27.46 -3.48
N ALA A 48 -52.25 26.83 -4.08
CA ALA A 48 -52.20 25.37 -4.24
C ALA A 48 -52.14 24.63 -2.90
N LEU A 49 -51.29 25.08 -1.96
CA LEU A 49 -51.18 24.49 -0.63
C LEU A 49 -52.45 24.72 0.22
N ALA A 50 -53.07 25.89 0.10
CA ALA A 50 -54.33 26.21 0.76
C ALA A 50 -55.46 25.30 0.25
N ALA A 51 -55.56 25.09 -1.06
CA ALA A 51 -56.52 24.17 -1.67
C ALA A 51 -56.31 22.72 -1.19
N LEU A 52 -55.06 22.24 -1.13
CA LEU A 52 -54.73 20.91 -0.61
C LEU A 52 -55.07 20.74 0.87
N SER A 53 -54.93 21.81 1.66
CA SER A 53 -55.22 21.80 3.10
C SER A 53 -56.69 22.10 3.44
N GLY A 54 -57.54 22.36 2.44
CA GLY A 54 -58.93 22.79 2.64
C GLY A 54 -59.08 24.15 3.30
N ARG A 55 -58.08 25.03 3.18
CA ARG A 55 -58.03 26.37 3.80
C ARG A 55 -58.21 27.46 2.74
N PRO A 56 -58.75 28.64 3.09
CA PRO A 56 -58.84 29.76 2.15
C PRO A 56 -57.44 30.29 1.81
N ALA A 57 -57.21 30.65 0.54
CA ALA A 57 -55.99 31.32 0.12
C ALA A 57 -55.88 32.70 0.80
N ARG A 58 -54.68 33.04 1.27
CA ARG A 58 -54.37 34.30 1.94
C ARG A 58 -53.13 34.92 1.29
N PRO A 59 -52.99 36.25 1.26
CA PRO A 59 -51.82 36.93 0.68
C PRO A 59 -50.62 36.88 1.64
N VAL A 60 -50.23 35.69 2.09
CA VAL A 60 -49.09 35.47 2.98
C VAL A 60 -48.05 34.58 2.31
N ARG A 61 -46.76 34.86 2.57
CA ARG A 61 -45.64 34.16 1.92
C ARG A 61 -45.16 32.92 2.68
N SER A 62 -45.91 32.48 3.69
CA SER A 62 -45.56 31.30 4.48
C SER A 62 -46.79 30.53 4.91
N MET A 63 -46.68 29.20 4.96
CA MET A 63 -47.74 28.31 5.39
C MET A 63 -47.17 27.14 6.19
N GLN A 64 -47.88 26.74 7.23
CA GLN A 64 -47.64 25.49 7.94
C GLN A 64 -48.68 24.47 7.47
N ILE A 65 -48.20 23.37 6.92
CA ILE A 65 -49.03 22.26 6.44
C ILE A 65 -48.79 21.04 7.33
N ASP A 66 -49.86 20.32 7.63
CA ASP A 66 -49.81 18.98 8.20
C ASP A 66 -49.82 18.00 7.03
N VAL A 67 -48.79 17.15 6.96
CA VAL A 67 -48.62 16.20 5.87
C VAL A 67 -49.71 15.14 5.90
N ALA A 68 -50.14 14.69 7.09
CA ALA A 68 -51.22 13.72 7.23
C ALA A 68 -52.57 14.29 6.78
N GLU A 69 -52.83 15.58 7.04
CA GLU A 69 -54.03 16.27 6.52
C GLU A 69 -54.05 16.30 4.99
N ILE A 70 -52.91 16.61 4.37
CA ILE A 70 -52.77 16.66 2.90
C ILE A 70 -52.88 15.26 2.30
N ASP A 71 -52.23 14.25 2.89
CA ASP A 71 -52.31 12.87 2.45
C ASP A 71 -53.76 12.37 2.48
N ALA A 72 -54.48 12.64 3.58
CA ALA A 72 -55.89 12.30 3.70
C ALA A 72 -56.79 13.08 2.71
N ALA A 73 -56.45 14.33 2.38
CA ALA A 73 -57.18 15.10 1.36
C ALA A 73 -56.96 14.55 -0.05
N LEU A 74 -55.72 14.22 -0.42
CA LEU A 74 -55.37 13.62 -1.71
C LEU A 74 -56.01 12.24 -1.89
N ALA A 75 -56.00 11.41 -0.84
CA ALA A 75 -56.63 10.09 -0.84
C ALA A 75 -58.15 10.17 -0.99
N ARG A 76 -58.82 11.06 -0.22
CA ARG A 76 -60.28 11.29 -0.34
C ARG A 76 -60.69 11.80 -1.72
N ALA A 77 -59.85 12.62 -2.35
CA ALA A 77 -60.10 13.14 -3.69
C ALA A 77 -59.82 12.09 -4.80
N GLY A 78 -59.24 10.93 -4.45
CA GLY A 78 -58.83 9.90 -5.39
C GLY A 78 -57.74 10.36 -6.36
N LEU A 79 -56.88 11.29 -5.93
CA LEU A 79 -55.82 11.88 -6.77
C LEU A 79 -54.47 11.19 -6.57
N ALA A 80 -54.13 10.86 -5.33
CA ALA A 80 -52.91 10.12 -4.96
C ALA A 80 -53.09 9.53 -3.56
N SER A 81 -52.32 8.48 -3.25
CA SER A 81 -52.31 7.84 -1.93
C SER A 81 -51.60 8.68 -0.85
N SER A 82 -50.70 9.57 -1.26
CA SER A 82 -49.98 10.52 -0.41
C SER A 82 -49.44 11.70 -1.24
N LEU A 83 -48.96 12.74 -0.56
CA LEU A 83 -48.23 13.86 -1.17
C LEU A 83 -46.94 13.39 -1.84
N ARG A 84 -46.26 12.37 -1.29
CA ARG A 84 -45.11 11.74 -1.93
C ARG A 84 -45.50 11.11 -3.26
N ASP A 85 -46.54 10.27 -3.26
CA ASP A 85 -47.06 9.60 -4.46
C ASP A 85 -47.51 10.63 -5.52
N ALA A 86 -48.20 11.69 -5.11
CA ALA A 86 -48.55 12.81 -6.00
C ALA A 86 -47.33 13.44 -6.68
N LEU A 87 -46.26 13.70 -5.92
CA LEU A 87 -45.02 14.26 -6.46
C LEU A 87 -44.26 13.27 -7.36
N GLU A 88 -44.35 11.97 -7.07
CA GLU A 88 -43.73 10.90 -7.86
C GLU A 88 -44.45 10.67 -9.19
N GLN A 89 -45.78 10.76 -9.20
CA GLN A 89 -46.58 10.72 -10.43
C GLN A 89 -46.29 11.91 -11.34
N LEU A 90 -46.06 13.10 -10.77
CA LEU A 90 -45.84 14.34 -11.53
C LEU A 90 -44.43 14.50 -12.07
N ASP A 91 -43.40 14.24 -11.25
CA ASP A 91 -42.00 14.54 -11.59
C ASP A 91 -41.08 13.30 -11.55
N GLY A 92 -41.63 12.09 -11.43
CA GLY A 92 -40.89 10.83 -11.34
C GLY A 92 -40.45 10.44 -9.91
N PRO A 93 -39.84 9.25 -9.71
CA PRO A 93 -39.56 8.69 -8.37
C PRO A 93 -38.73 9.62 -7.48
N ILE A 94 -39.01 9.64 -6.17
CA ILE A 94 -38.22 10.38 -5.17
C ILE A 94 -37.28 9.40 -4.47
N ILE A 95 -35.99 9.53 -4.74
CA ILE A 95 -34.94 8.71 -4.13
C ILE A 95 -34.57 9.33 -2.77
N ASP A 96 -34.70 8.55 -1.71
CA ASP A 96 -34.20 8.94 -0.39
C ASP A 96 -32.68 8.78 -0.34
N ALA A 97 -31.98 9.87 -0.62
CA ALA A 97 -30.52 9.92 -0.65
C ALA A 97 -29.90 9.61 0.73
N LYS A 98 -30.62 9.82 1.83
CA LYS A 98 -30.13 9.47 3.18
C LYS A 98 -30.22 7.96 3.38
N ALA A 99 -31.35 7.36 3.05
CA ALA A 99 -31.53 5.91 3.10
C ALA A 99 -30.55 5.19 2.17
N GLU A 100 -30.34 5.70 0.96
CA GLU A 100 -29.37 5.14 0.00
C GLU A 100 -27.93 5.21 0.53
N ARG A 101 -27.50 6.34 1.11
CA ARG A 101 -26.18 6.45 1.75
C ARG A 101 -26.01 5.49 2.92
N LEU A 102 -27.04 5.34 3.75
CA LEU A 102 -27.03 4.39 4.87
C LEU A 102 -26.96 2.95 4.36
N HIS A 103 -27.71 2.62 3.32
CA HIS A 103 -27.68 1.30 2.70
C HIS A 103 -26.30 0.97 2.12
N VAL A 104 -25.72 1.88 1.34
CA VAL A 104 -24.34 1.73 0.81
C VAL A 104 -23.33 1.58 1.95
N ARG A 105 -23.44 2.39 3.01
CA ARG A 105 -22.56 2.26 4.19
C ARG A 105 -22.71 0.89 4.86
N TRP A 106 -23.94 0.42 5.03
CA TRP A 106 -24.22 -0.90 5.60
C TRP A 106 -23.66 -2.02 4.73
N GLN A 107 -23.81 -1.97 3.40
CA GLN A 107 -23.22 -2.94 2.49
C GLN A 107 -21.70 -3.00 2.63
N TRP A 108 -21.02 -1.84 2.67
CA TRP A 108 -19.57 -1.80 2.89
C TRP A 108 -19.16 -2.34 4.25
N GLN A 109 -19.94 -2.06 5.29
CA GLN A 109 -19.71 -2.61 6.61
C GLN A 109 -19.80 -4.14 6.59
N GLN A 110 -20.80 -4.72 5.91
CA GLN A 110 -20.93 -6.16 5.74
C GLN A 110 -19.75 -6.79 4.99
N VAL A 111 -19.21 -6.11 3.98
CA VAL A 111 -17.99 -6.57 3.27
C VAL A 111 -16.79 -6.67 4.23
N VAL A 112 -16.60 -5.66 5.08
CA VAL A 112 -15.49 -5.65 6.05
C VAL A 112 -15.71 -6.67 7.17
N GLU A 113 -16.93 -6.78 7.69
CA GLU A 113 -17.29 -7.76 8.72
C GLU A 113 -17.17 -9.21 8.22
N GLY A 114 -17.45 -9.44 6.93
CA GLY A 114 -17.28 -10.73 6.26
C GLY A 114 -15.83 -11.16 6.02
N CYS A 115 -14.86 -10.25 6.14
CA CYS A 115 -13.43 -10.57 5.99
C CYS A 115 -12.97 -11.47 7.14
N ALA A 116 -12.48 -12.67 6.84
CA ALA A 116 -12.06 -13.65 7.85
C ALA A 116 -10.64 -13.40 8.37
N HIS A 117 -9.71 -12.91 7.54
CA HIS A 117 -8.33 -12.73 7.94
C HIS A 117 -8.17 -11.48 8.84
N PRO A 118 -7.69 -11.61 10.11
CA PRO A 118 -7.64 -10.48 11.05
C PRO A 118 -6.84 -9.28 10.55
N GLY A 119 -5.67 -9.53 9.95
CA GLY A 119 -4.82 -8.45 9.43
C GLY A 119 -5.45 -7.70 8.25
N LEU A 120 -6.21 -8.41 7.39
CA LEU A 120 -6.89 -7.77 6.26
C LEU A 120 -8.10 -7.00 6.76
N ARG A 121 -8.89 -7.58 7.68
CA ARG A 121 -10.02 -6.90 8.33
C ARG A 121 -9.57 -5.60 9.00
N SER A 122 -8.49 -5.64 9.77
CA SER A 122 -7.93 -4.46 10.43
C SER A 122 -7.51 -3.39 9.41
N ALA A 123 -6.87 -3.78 8.31
CA ALA A 123 -6.51 -2.84 7.24
C ALA A 123 -7.75 -2.20 6.62
N LEU A 124 -8.79 -2.98 6.33
CA LEU A 124 -10.04 -2.53 5.69
C LEU A 124 -10.92 -1.67 6.61
N GLN A 125 -10.75 -1.73 7.93
CA GLN A 125 -11.43 -0.83 8.88
C GLN A 125 -10.90 0.60 8.82
N THR A 126 -9.69 0.82 8.29
CA THR A 126 -9.14 2.16 8.09
C THR A 126 -9.77 2.85 6.88
N SER A 127 -9.81 4.19 6.89
CA SER A 127 -10.30 4.97 5.74
C SER A 127 -9.48 4.73 4.47
N VAL A 128 -8.15 4.55 4.64
CA VAL A 128 -7.22 4.27 3.54
C VAL A 128 -7.48 2.88 2.96
N GLY A 129 -7.59 1.84 3.80
CA GLY A 129 -7.85 0.47 3.34
C GLY A 129 -9.23 0.30 2.71
N LEU A 130 -10.28 0.88 3.30
CA LEU A 130 -11.61 0.87 2.69
C LEU A 130 -11.64 1.65 1.36
N GLY A 131 -10.94 2.80 1.30
CA GLY A 131 -10.78 3.57 0.07
C GLY A 131 -10.03 2.79 -1.02
N LEU A 132 -8.99 2.05 -0.65
CA LEU A 132 -8.27 1.15 -1.56
C LEU A 132 -9.21 0.07 -2.12
N LEU A 133 -9.94 -0.65 -1.27
CA LEU A 133 -10.89 -1.68 -1.71
C LEU A 133 -11.93 -1.10 -2.68
N LYS A 134 -12.52 0.05 -2.34
CA LYS A 134 -13.49 0.75 -3.21
C LYS A 134 -12.91 1.10 -4.57
N ARG A 135 -11.64 1.53 -4.66
CA ARG A 135 -11.00 1.79 -5.96
C ARG A 135 -10.82 0.50 -6.75
N LEU A 136 -10.35 -0.57 -6.11
CA LEU A 136 -10.06 -1.85 -6.75
C LEU A 136 -11.29 -2.55 -7.34
N CYS A 137 -12.48 -2.31 -6.79
CA CYS A 137 -13.74 -2.90 -7.27
C CYS A 137 -14.72 -1.87 -7.87
N ALA A 138 -14.23 -0.69 -8.28
CA ALA A 138 -15.06 0.37 -8.85
C ALA A 138 -16.29 0.76 -7.98
N SER A 139 -16.11 0.72 -6.65
CA SER A 139 -17.12 1.00 -5.63
C SER A 139 -18.35 0.10 -5.66
N GLN A 140 -18.24 -1.10 -6.25
CA GLN A 140 -19.28 -2.13 -6.22
C GLN A 140 -19.08 -3.06 -5.01
N PRO A 141 -20.01 -3.10 -4.03
CA PRO A 141 -19.85 -3.91 -2.82
C PRO A 141 -19.76 -5.42 -3.08
N GLU A 142 -20.51 -5.95 -4.05
CA GLU A 142 -20.48 -7.38 -4.39
C GLU A 142 -19.12 -7.81 -4.95
N ALA A 143 -18.56 -7.02 -5.87
CA ALA A 143 -17.19 -7.23 -6.36
C ALA A 143 -16.16 -7.06 -5.23
N GLY A 144 -16.38 -6.11 -4.32
CA GLY A 144 -15.58 -5.92 -3.12
C GLY A 144 -15.59 -7.16 -2.21
N ALA A 145 -16.76 -7.74 -1.95
CA ALA A 145 -16.92 -8.96 -1.17
C ALA A 145 -16.15 -10.13 -1.80
N ARG A 146 -16.21 -10.26 -3.13
CA ARG A 146 -15.46 -11.30 -3.85
C ARG A 146 -13.95 -11.11 -3.73
N LEU A 147 -13.45 -9.88 -3.91
CA LEU A 147 -12.03 -9.58 -3.76
C LEU A 147 -11.51 -9.87 -2.35
N VAL A 148 -12.29 -9.51 -1.32
CA VAL A 148 -11.95 -9.80 0.08
C VAL A 148 -11.90 -11.31 0.32
N LEU A 149 -12.87 -12.06 -0.19
CA LEU A 149 -12.90 -13.52 -0.08
C LEU A 149 -11.69 -14.16 -0.78
N ASP A 150 -11.34 -13.72 -1.98
CA ASP A 150 -10.20 -14.22 -2.74
C ASP A 150 -8.87 -13.89 -2.02
N ALA A 151 -8.74 -12.67 -1.47
CA ALA A 151 -7.58 -12.29 -0.66
C ALA A 151 -7.48 -13.11 0.64
N ASP A 152 -8.59 -13.38 1.33
CA ASP A 152 -8.64 -14.25 2.51
C ASP A 152 -8.23 -15.69 2.18
N GLN A 153 -8.61 -16.23 1.02
CA GLN A 153 -8.16 -17.56 0.57
C GLN A 153 -6.65 -17.62 0.40
N VAL A 154 -6.03 -16.58 -0.17
CA VAL A 154 -4.59 -16.48 -0.34
C VAL A 154 -3.90 -16.35 1.02
N LEU A 155 -4.35 -15.41 1.87
CA LEU A 155 -3.76 -15.15 3.18
C LEU A 155 -3.80 -16.38 4.10
N ARG A 156 -4.86 -17.21 4.04
CA ARG A 156 -4.94 -18.47 4.80
C ARG A 156 -3.91 -19.53 4.40
N ARG A 157 -3.26 -19.39 3.24
CA ARG A 157 -2.18 -20.28 2.78
C ARG A 157 -0.80 -19.77 3.20
N LEU A 158 -0.72 -18.62 3.87
CA LEU A 158 0.54 -17.99 4.29
C LEU A 158 0.81 -18.24 5.78
N PRO A 159 2.09 -18.36 6.21
CA PRO A 159 3.27 -18.41 5.34
C PRO A 159 3.31 -19.73 4.54
N ALA A 160 3.71 -19.65 3.27
CA ALA A 160 3.81 -20.81 2.40
C ALA A 160 5.20 -21.46 2.49
N GLY A 161 5.35 -22.67 1.96
CA GLY A 161 6.61 -23.44 1.98
C GLY A 161 7.60 -23.09 0.87
N GLY A 162 7.75 -21.82 0.50
CA GLY A 162 8.59 -21.41 -0.63
C GLY A 162 8.03 -21.81 -1.99
N ILE A 163 6.72 -21.68 -2.20
CA ILE A 163 6.09 -21.99 -3.49
C ILE A 163 6.12 -20.78 -4.44
N PRO A 164 6.24 -20.98 -5.77
CA PRO A 164 6.13 -19.89 -6.73
C PRO A 164 4.78 -19.18 -6.64
N ARG A 165 4.78 -17.85 -6.76
CA ARG A 165 3.55 -17.02 -6.72
C ARG A 165 2.48 -17.48 -7.70
N ALA A 166 2.86 -17.83 -8.92
CA ALA A 166 1.93 -18.33 -9.94
C ALA A 166 1.26 -19.65 -9.51
N GLN A 167 2.00 -20.54 -8.84
CA GLN A 167 1.45 -21.79 -8.32
C GLN A 167 0.48 -21.54 -7.17
N LEU A 168 0.81 -20.62 -6.25
CA LEU A 168 -0.12 -20.18 -5.20
C LEU A 168 -1.40 -19.61 -5.81
N ALA A 169 -1.28 -18.77 -6.85
CA ALA A 169 -2.40 -18.14 -7.53
C ALA A 169 -3.31 -19.17 -8.22
N VAL A 170 -2.76 -20.18 -8.91
CA VAL A 170 -3.57 -21.29 -9.46
C VAL A 170 -4.25 -22.09 -8.35
N ALA A 171 -3.51 -22.45 -7.29
CA ALA A 171 -4.02 -23.30 -6.21
C ALA A 171 -5.12 -22.63 -5.36
N THR A 172 -5.18 -21.29 -5.35
CA THR A 172 -6.16 -20.52 -4.57
C THR A 172 -7.25 -19.90 -5.43
N LEU A 173 -6.89 -19.33 -6.58
CA LEU A 173 -7.78 -18.51 -7.40
C LEU A 173 -8.05 -19.12 -8.79
N GLY A 174 -7.44 -20.26 -9.12
CA GLY A 174 -7.60 -20.92 -10.42
C GLY A 174 -6.93 -20.19 -11.59
N ASN A 175 -6.15 -19.14 -11.33
CA ASN A 175 -5.51 -18.32 -12.36
C ASN A 175 -4.08 -17.96 -11.93
N ALA A 176 -3.09 -18.35 -12.74
CA ALA A 176 -1.66 -18.11 -12.50
C ALA A 176 -1.30 -16.62 -12.37
N HIS A 177 -2.07 -15.74 -13.02
CA HIS A 177 -1.84 -14.30 -13.07
C HIS A 177 -2.64 -13.53 -12.01
N ALA A 178 -3.48 -14.20 -11.22
CA ALA A 178 -4.35 -13.52 -10.25
C ALA A 178 -3.58 -12.83 -9.12
N LEU A 179 -2.31 -13.19 -8.91
CA LEU A 179 -1.41 -12.55 -7.95
C LEU A 179 -0.29 -11.70 -8.60
N ASP A 180 -0.41 -11.38 -9.88
CA ASP A 180 0.58 -10.54 -10.56
C ASP A 180 0.62 -9.11 -10.01
N ALA A 181 1.72 -8.41 -10.29
CA ALA A 181 1.88 -7.02 -9.87
C ALA A 181 0.74 -6.16 -10.42
N GLY A 182 0.13 -5.35 -9.55
CA GLY A 182 -1.04 -4.53 -9.88
C GLY A 182 -2.39 -5.25 -9.86
N SER A 183 -2.44 -6.57 -9.62
CA SER A 183 -3.73 -7.24 -9.48
C SER A 183 -4.47 -6.78 -8.21
N PRO A 184 -5.81 -6.70 -8.23
CA PRO A 184 -6.58 -6.31 -7.05
C PRO A 184 -6.35 -7.22 -5.84
N VAL A 185 -6.28 -8.54 -6.06
CA VAL A 185 -6.08 -9.50 -4.98
C VAL A 185 -4.67 -9.41 -4.41
N ALA A 186 -3.64 -9.33 -5.25
CA ALA A 186 -2.25 -9.13 -4.79
C ALA A 186 -2.11 -7.86 -3.96
N THR A 187 -2.77 -6.78 -4.39
CA THR A 187 -2.74 -5.48 -3.71
C THR A 187 -3.33 -5.57 -2.29
N LEU A 188 -4.46 -6.27 -2.12
CA LEU A 188 -5.07 -6.49 -0.80
C LEU A 188 -4.22 -7.41 0.09
N VAL A 189 -3.68 -8.49 -0.48
CA VAL A 189 -2.79 -9.41 0.26
C VAL A 189 -1.54 -8.68 0.76
N LEU A 190 -0.86 -7.92 -0.11
CA LEU A 190 0.30 -7.12 0.27
C LEU A 190 -0.05 -6.02 1.30
N SER A 191 -1.23 -5.40 1.18
CA SER A 191 -1.71 -4.45 2.19
C SER A 191 -1.88 -5.11 3.56
N ALA A 192 -2.33 -6.36 3.62
CA ALA A 192 -2.47 -7.10 4.87
C ALA A 192 -1.10 -7.51 5.43
N LEU A 193 -0.16 -7.95 4.59
CA LEU A 193 1.21 -8.32 4.99
C LEU A 193 2.02 -7.14 5.52
N ARG A 194 1.79 -5.93 5.01
CA ARG A 194 2.43 -4.68 5.48
C ARG A 194 1.96 -4.22 6.86
N GLN A 195 0.85 -4.75 7.37
CA GLN A 195 0.27 -4.39 8.68
C GLN A 195 0.12 -2.87 8.91
N GLY A 196 -0.22 -2.11 7.86
CA GLY A 196 -0.42 -0.67 7.93
C GLY A 196 0.79 0.19 7.53
N ALA A 197 1.94 -0.41 7.19
CA ALA A 197 3.03 0.32 6.55
C ALA A 197 2.61 0.85 5.17
N ALA A 198 3.17 2.01 4.78
CA ALA A 198 2.91 2.63 3.49
C ALA A 198 3.27 1.67 2.34
N PRO A 199 2.56 1.75 1.20
CA PRO A 199 2.92 0.96 0.03
C PRO A 199 4.30 1.41 -0.50
N ASP A 200 5.20 0.44 -0.65
CA ASP A 200 6.44 0.63 -1.40
C ASP A 200 6.17 0.39 -2.89
N ASP A 201 6.60 1.33 -3.73
CA ASP A 201 6.59 1.21 -5.19
C ASP A 201 7.79 0.41 -5.74
N ASP A 202 8.75 0.09 -4.87
CA ASP A 202 9.92 -0.70 -5.23
C ASP A 202 9.54 -2.19 -5.41
N ALA A 203 9.74 -2.70 -6.64
CA ALA A 203 9.47 -4.07 -7.01
C ALA A 203 10.26 -5.08 -6.17
N ASP A 204 11.47 -4.72 -5.74
CA ASP A 204 12.30 -5.58 -4.91
C ASP A 204 11.74 -5.64 -3.48
N ARG A 205 11.21 -4.56 -2.92
CA ARG A 205 10.52 -4.58 -1.61
C ARG A 205 9.23 -5.38 -1.63
N VAL A 206 8.51 -5.35 -2.75
CA VAL A 206 7.35 -6.24 -2.96
C VAL A 206 7.78 -7.71 -2.99
N ARG A 207 8.93 -8.02 -3.58
CA ARG A 207 9.49 -9.38 -3.58
C ARG A 207 9.82 -9.86 -2.17
N ASP A 208 10.35 -8.99 -1.30
CA ASP A 208 10.62 -9.34 0.09
C ASP A 208 9.37 -9.70 0.88
N LEU A 209 8.30 -8.93 0.70
CA LEU A 209 7.04 -9.19 1.40
C LEU A 209 6.48 -10.56 1.03
N TRP A 210 6.56 -10.93 -0.25
CA TRP A 210 6.21 -12.28 -0.69
C TRP A 210 7.15 -13.33 -0.10
N ALA A 211 8.47 -13.11 -0.14
CA ALA A 211 9.46 -14.05 0.37
C ALA A 211 9.33 -14.29 1.89
N ALA A 212 9.09 -13.23 2.66
CA ALA A 212 8.82 -13.30 4.10
C ALA A 212 7.53 -14.07 4.40
N ALA A 213 6.55 -14.02 3.49
CA ALA A 213 5.35 -14.85 3.53
C ALA A 213 5.57 -16.24 2.89
N GLY A 214 6.80 -16.62 2.55
CA GLY A 214 7.14 -17.93 1.98
C GLY A 214 6.69 -18.14 0.54
N VAL A 215 6.46 -17.05 -0.20
CA VAL A 215 6.05 -17.06 -1.61
C VAL A 215 7.19 -16.54 -2.47
N LEU A 216 7.51 -17.27 -3.51
CA LEU A 216 8.66 -17.01 -4.36
C LEU A 216 8.27 -16.25 -5.63
N VAL A 217 8.99 -15.16 -5.92
CA VAL A 217 8.85 -14.34 -7.15
C VAL A 217 10.25 -14.16 -7.74
N ASN A 218 10.46 -14.63 -8.97
CA ASN A 218 11.76 -14.60 -9.66
C ASN A 218 12.91 -15.15 -8.81
N GLU A 219 12.68 -16.30 -8.18
CA GLU A 219 13.48 -16.86 -7.09
C GLU A 219 14.93 -17.28 -7.41
N LEU A 220 15.24 -17.37 -8.71
CA LEU A 220 16.57 -17.70 -9.22
C LEU A 220 17.31 -16.47 -9.77
N ALA A 221 16.65 -15.31 -9.83
CA ALA A 221 17.27 -14.07 -10.27
C ALA A 221 18.04 -13.42 -9.10
N ARG A 222 19.21 -12.85 -9.41
CA ARG A 222 20.06 -12.10 -8.45
C ARG A 222 20.31 -12.88 -7.14
N PRO A 223 20.94 -14.07 -7.20
CA PRO A 223 21.32 -14.80 -5.99
C PRO A 223 22.30 -13.99 -5.14
N ALA A 224 22.32 -14.22 -3.83
CA ALA A 224 23.27 -13.60 -2.93
C ALA A 224 24.66 -14.23 -3.08
N LEU A 225 25.66 -13.43 -3.41
CA LEU A 225 27.06 -13.83 -3.54
C LEU A 225 27.76 -13.74 -2.19
N THR A 226 28.50 -14.78 -1.83
CA THR A 226 29.11 -14.93 -0.50
C THR A 226 30.46 -15.63 -0.60
N LEU A 227 31.31 -15.43 0.40
CA LEU A 227 32.59 -16.10 0.56
C LEU A 227 32.75 -16.53 2.02
N ASN A 228 33.15 -17.78 2.25
CA ASN A 228 33.46 -18.33 3.58
C ASN A 228 32.38 -18.16 4.66
N LEU A 229 31.10 -18.09 4.29
CA LEU A 229 30.01 -18.04 5.27
C LEU A 229 29.90 -19.35 6.06
N PRO A 230 30.05 -19.34 7.40
CA PRO A 230 29.94 -20.55 8.21
C PRO A 230 28.50 -21.06 8.30
N GLY A 231 28.28 -22.35 8.08
CA GLY A 231 27.01 -23.03 8.35
C GLY A 231 26.57 -24.02 7.27
N PRO A 232 26.41 -23.60 6.00
CA PRO A 232 26.00 -24.48 4.92
C PRO A 232 27.02 -25.61 4.69
N THR A 233 26.53 -26.85 4.61
CA THR A 233 27.37 -28.00 4.20
C THR A 233 27.50 -28.03 2.68
N GLY A 234 28.72 -28.18 2.15
CA GLY A 234 28.98 -28.31 0.71
C GLY A 234 29.39 -27.02 -0.02
N THR A 235 29.68 -25.95 0.72
CA THR A 235 30.42 -24.80 0.19
C THR A 235 31.91 -25.13 0.20
N GLU A 236 32.61 -24.94 -0.92
CA GLU A 236 34.07 -25.08 -0.97
C GLU A 236 34.72 -23.88 -0.25
N PRO A 237 35.52 -24.08 0.82
CA PRO A 237 36.19 -22.99 1.50
C PRO A 237 37.15 -22.25 0.55
N GLY A 238 37.09 -20.92 0.58
CA GLY A 238 37.88 -20.04 -0.28
C GLY A 238 37.27 -19.75 -1.64
N GLU A 239 36.19 -20.44 -2.03
CA GLU A 239 35.51 -20.21 -3.31
C GLU A 239 34.18 -19.44 -3.13
N PRO A 240 33.89 -18.46 -4.00
CA PRO A 240 32.61 -17.75 -3.96
C PRO A 240 31.42 -18.70 -4.15
N THR A 241 30.38 -18.54 -3.33
CA THR A 241 29.14 -19.31 -3.40
C THR A 241 27.91 -18.43 -3.51
N TYR A 242 26.92 -18.89 -4.30
CA TYR A 242 25.65 -18.22 -4.52
C TYR A 242 24.50 -18.89 -3.77
N PHE A 243 23.69 -18.08 -3.07
CA PHE A 243 22.44 -18.50 -2.45
C PHE A 243 21.24 -17.88 -3.17
N SER A 244 20.44 -18.71 -3.84
CA SER A 244 19.18 -18.28 -4.43
C SER A 244 18.15 -17.92 -3.35
N LEU A 245 17.19 -17.04 -3.67
CA LEU A 245 16.06 -16.77 -2.79
C LEU A 245 15.30 -18.07 -2.46
N ARG A 246 15.16 -18.95 -3.46
CA ARG A 246 14.53 -20.27 -3.31
C ARG A 246 15.18 -21.11 -2.22
N SER A 247 16.51 -21.26 -2.25
CA SER A 247 17.22 -22.09 -1.26
C SER A 247 17.11 -21.48 0.14
N LEU A 248 17.26 -20.16 0.26
CA LEU A 248 17.16 -19.45 1.54
C LEU A 248 15.76 -19.55 2.18
N VAL A 249 14.69 -19.61 1.39
CA VAL A 249 13.31 -19.75 1.90
C VAL A 249 12.96 -21.21 2.19
N ARG A 250 13.32 -22.16 1.31
CA ARG A 250 12.91 -23.57 1.45
C ARG A 250 13.74 -24.36 2.44
N SER A 251 15.03 -24.04 2.51
CA SER A 251 16.02 -24.76 3.29
C SER A 251 17.00 -23.76 3.92
N PRO A 252 16.52 -22.89 4.83
CA PRO A 252 17.38 -21.87 5.46
C PRO A 252 18.58 -22.55 6.15
N PRO A 253 19.82 -22.17 5.82
CA PRO A 253 21.00 -22.76 6.45
C PRO A 253 21.07 -22.44 7.94
N ALA A 254 21.65 -23.36 8.72
CA ALA A 254 21.99 -23.12 10.12
C ALA A 254 23.31 -22.32 10.19
N TRP A 255 23.21 -20.99 10.14
CA TRP A 255 24.38 -20.11 10.13
C TRP A 255 25.17 -20.19 11.45
N ALA A 256 26.46 -20.53 11.36
CA ALA A 256 27.35 -20.66 12.51
C ALA A 256 28.10 -19.34 12.79
N VAL A 257 27.33 -18.25 12.97
CA VAL A 257 27.83 -16.87 12.98
C VAL A 257 27.58 -16.09 14.28
N THR A 258 27.08 -16.76 15.33
CA THR A 258 26.78 -16.10 16.60
C THR A 258 28.00 -15.40 17.18
N GLY A 259 27.90 -14.08 17.39
CA GLY A 259 28.98 -13.24 17.90
C GLY A 259 30.16 -13.05 16.94
N ARG A 260 30.05 -13.50 15.68
CA ARG A 260 31.12 -13.39 14.68
C ARG A 260 30.92 -12.15 13.81
N PRO A 261 32.00 -11.47 13.40
CA PRO A 261 31.91 -10.46 12.35
C PRO A 261 31.61 -11.14 11.01
N VAL A 262 30.67 -10.58 10.27
CA VAL A 262 30.43 -10.88 8.85
C VAL A 262 30.53 -9.56 8.10
N PHE A 263 31.43 -9.53 7.12
CA PHE A 263 31.68 -8.36 6.31
C PHE A 263 30.74 -8.34 5.11
N ILE A 264 30.42 -7.15 4.65
CA ILE A 264 29.52 -6.89 3.54
C ILE A 264 30.21 -5.87 2.65
N CYS A 265 30.40 -6.24 1.38
CA CYS A 265 30.88 -5.33 0.34
C CYS A 265 29.79 -5.06 -0.67
N GLU A 266 29.90 -3.95 -1.38
CA GLU A 266 28.97 -3.63 -2.46
C GLU A 266 29.32 -4.35 -3.74
N ASN A 267 30.62 -4.41 -4.07
CA ASN A 267 31.10 -4.75 -5.39
C ASN A 267 31.53 -6.23 -5.46
N PRO A 268 31.06 -7.01 -6.46
CA PRO A 268 31.51 -8.38 -6.65
C PRO A 268 33.01 -8.51 -6.94
N ASN A 269 33.64 -7.48 -7.51
CA ASN A 269 35.07 -7.48 -7.76
C ASN A 269 35.89 -7.53 -6.47
N LEU A 270 35.48 -6.82 -5.40
CA LEU A 270 36.18 -6.89 -4.12
C LEU A 270 36.14 -8.32 -3.55
N LEU A 271 34.98 -8.98 -3.64
CA LEU A 271 34.84 -10.37 -3.21
C LEU A 271 35.72 -11.32 -4.03
N ALA A 272 35.80 -11.13 -5.35
CA ALA A 272 36.67 -11.91 -6.21
C ALA A 272 38.16 -11.72 -5.83
N ILE A 273 38.59 -10.49 -5.60
CA ILE A 273 39.95 -10.18 -5.14
C ILE A 273 40.22 -10.85 -3.78
N ALA A 274 39.27 -10.81 -2.84
CA ALA A 274 39.39 -11.47 -1.55
C ALA A 274 39.49 -13.00 -1.68
N ALA A 275 38.72 -13.61 -2.58
CA ALA A 275 38.84 -15.03 -2.88
C ALA A 275 40.22 -15.38 -3.45
N ASP A 276 40.72 -14.61 -4.42
CA ASP A 276 42.00 -14.86 -5.07
C ASP A 276 43.20 -14.69 -4.12
N GLN A 277 43.18 -13.65 -3.28
CA GLN A 277 44.33 -13.32 -2.42
C GLN A 277 44.32 -14.03 -1.07
N LEU A 278 43.15 -14.11 -0.43
CA LEU A 278 43.00 -14.65 0.93
C LEU A 278 42.45 -16.08 0.91
N GLY A 279 41.60 -16.43 -0.06
CA GLY A 279 40.97 -17.74 -0.18
C GLY A 279 40.32 -18.17 1.13
N LEU A 280 40.69 -19.35 1.63
CA LEU A 280 40.18 -19.89 2.92
C LEU A 280 40.52 -19.03 4.15
N ARG A 281 41.48 -18.11 4.05
CA ARG A 281 41.84 -17.18 5.14
C ARG A 281 40.96 -15.93 5.16
N CYS A 282 40.12 -15.72 4.15
CA CYS A 282 39.20 -14.59 4.16
C CYS A 282 38.13 -14.79 5.24
N ALA A 283 37.89 -13.76 6.04
CA ALA A 283 36.74 -13.69 6.93
C ALA A 283 35.43 -13.83 6.14
N PRO A 284 34.32 -14.22 6.79
CA PRO A 284 33.03 -14.36 6.11
C PRO A 284 32.60 -13.04 5.44
N LEU A 285 32.32 -13.09 4.15
CA LEU A 285 32.01 -11.92 3.32
C LEU A 285 30.73 -12.16 2.51
N VAL A 286 29.89 -11.13 2.41
CA VAL A 286 28.67 -11.10 1.60
C VAL A 286 28.75 -9.93 0.64
N CYS A 287 28.38 -10.13 -0.62
CA CYS A 287 28.32 -9.07 -1.61
C CYS A 287 26.86 -8.68 -1.89
N THR A 288 26.56 -7.37 -1.87
CA THR A 288 25.22 -6.89 -2.19
C THR A 288 24.97 -6.74 -3.70
N ASP A 289 26.03 -6.59 -4.49
CA ASP A 289 25.98 -6.33 -5.94
C ASP A 289 25.09 -5.11 -6.25
N GLY A 290 25.53 -3.96 -5.72
CA GLY A 290 24.76 -2.72 -5.67
C GLY A 290 23.62 -2.77 -4.66
N MET A 291 22.46 -2.20 -5.04
CA MET A 291 21.25 -2.17 -4.21
C MET A 291 20.77 -3.62 -3.92
N PRO A 292 20.78 -4.07 -2.66
CA PRO A 292 20.57 -5.48 -2.33
C PRO A 292 19.18 -5.94 -2.78
N ALA A 293 19.10 -7.08 -3.46
CA ALA A 293 17.83 -7.71 -3.84
C ALA A 293 17.27 -8.60 -2.71
N ALA A 294 16.15 -9.28 -2.99
CA ALA A 294 15.47 -10.11 -1.99
C ALA A 294 16.31 -11.25 -1.42
N ALA A 295 17.19 -11.86 -2.22
CA ALA A 295 18.07 -12.93 -1.73
C ALA A 295 19.09 -12.37 -0.72
N GLN A 296 19.74 -11.26 -1.05
CA GLN A 296 20.69 -10.56 -0.19
C GLN A 296 20.00 -10.09 1.11
N ARG A 297 18.85 -9.42 1.02
CA ARG A 297 18.14 -8.93 2.22
C ARG A 297 17.67 -10.06 3.12
N LEU A 298 17.17 -11.16 2.54
CA LEU A 298 16.79 -12.34 3.32
C LEU A 298 18.02 -12.97 4.00
N LEU A 299 19.13 -13.13 3.27
CA LEU A 299 20.38 -13.66 3.81
C LEU A 299 20.88 -12.78 4.98
N LEU A 300 20.98 -11.46 4.79
CA LEU A 300 21.42 -10.52 5.83
C LEU A 300 20.50 -10.56 7.06
N THR A 301 19.19 -10.69 6.86
CA THR A 301 18.22 -10.89 7.95
C THR A 301 18.48 -12.20 8.70
N GLN A 302 18.71 -13.31 7.99
CA GLN A 302 19.01 -14.60 8.62
C GLN A 302 20.33 -14.55 9.41
N LEU A 303 21.38 -13.91 8.87
CA LEU A 303 22.67 -13.76 9.55
C LEU A 303 22.55 -12.91 10.83
N ARG A 304 21.81 -11.79 10.77
CA ARG A 304 21.53 -10.95 11.94
C ARG A 304 20.76 -11.72 13.01
N VAL A 305 19.70 -12.45 12.62
CA VAL A 305 18.91 -13.28 13.54
C VAL A 305 19.76 -14.40 14.16
N ALA A 306 20.72 -14.97 13.41
CA ALA A 306 21.69 -15.94 13.92
C ALA A 306 22.77 -15.33 14.83
N GLY A 307 22.77 -14.00 15.02
CA GLY A 307 23.65 -13.28 15.92
C GLY A 307 24.97 -12.80 15.30
N ALA A 308 25.06 -12.69 13.97
CA ALA A 308 26.21 -12.06 13.32
C ALA A 308 26.30 -10.56 13.65
N THR A 309 27.53 -10.06 13.75
CA THR A 309 27.78 -8.60 13.72
C THR A 309 28.11 -8.21 12.29
N LEU A 310 27.23 -7.44 11.66
CA LEU A 310 27.36 -7.06 10.25
C LEU A 310 28.22 -5.80 10.10
N HIS A 311 29.18 -5.84 9.17
CA HIS A 311 30.11 -4.75 8.88
C HIS A 311 30.03 -4.41 7.39
N TYR A 312 29.58 -3.20 7.03
CA TYR A 312 29.34 -2.81 5.64
C TYR A 312 30.35 -1.78 5.14
N HIS A 313 30.88 -2.02 3.95
CA HIS A 313 31.59 -1.07 3.11
C HIS A 313 30.91 -0.99 1.74
N GLY A 314 31.05 0.16 1.09
CA GLY A 314 30.61 0.39 -0.29
C GLY A 314 31.33 1.60 -0.86
N ASP A 315 30.96 1.99 -2.08
CA ASP A 315 31.60 3.10 -2.76
C ASP A 315 31.39 4.43 -2.00
N PHE A 316 32.41 5.30 -2.02
CA PHE A 316 32.23 6.69 -1.62
C PHE A 316 31.64 7.50 -2.79
N ASP A 317 30.38 7.21 -3.09
CA ASP A 317 29.51 8.01 -3.96
C ASP A 317 28.08 8.10 -3.40
N TRP A 318 27.19 8.84 -4.06
CA TRP A 318 25.82 9.02 -3.54
C TRP A 318 24.97 7.74 -3.58
N PRO A 319 25.04 6.90 -4.63
CA PRO A 319 24.47 5.54 -4.60
C PRO A 319 25.00 4.67 -3.45
N GLY A 320 26.32 4.61 -3.24
CA GLY A 320 26.95 3.84 -2.16
C GLY A 320 26.51 4.32 -0.79
N LEU A 321 26.40 5.64 -0.57
CA LEU A 321 25.81 6.19 0.67
C LEU A 321 24.33 5.83 0.83
N CYS A 322 23.54 5.77 -0.27
CA CYS A 322 22.16 5.29 -0.22
C CYS A 322 22.09 3.83 0.25
N ILE A 323 22.96 2.96 -0.28
CA ILE A 323 23.02 1.54 0.09
C ILE A 323 23.48 1.39 1.55
N GLY A 324 24.53 2.09 1.97
CA GLY A 324 25.00 2.09 3.35
C GLY A 324 23.93 2.55 4.34
N ASN A 325 23.17 3.58 3.99
CA ASN A 325 22.04 4.03 4.79
C ASN A 325 20.97 2.94 4.95
N GLN A 326 20.72 2.15 3.90
CA GLN A 326 19.81 1.01 3.99
C GLN A 326 20.38 -0.10 4.90
N MET A 327 21.66 -0.45 4.75
CA MET A 327 22.31 -1.50 5.53
C MET A 327 22.28 -1.21 7.04
N ILE A 328 22.59 0.03 7.41
CA ILE A 328 22.54 0.46 8.81
C ILE A 328 21.10 0.47 9.34
N ARG A 329 20.14 1.01 8.56
CA ARG A 329 18.76 1.15 9.02
C ARG A 329 18.02 -0.19 9.13
N GLU A 330 18.17 -1.07 8.15
CA GLU A 330 17.37 -2.30 8.03
C GLU A 330 18.08 -3.51 8.64
N HIS A 331 19.41 -3.58 8.53
CA HIS A 331 20.19 -4.73 8.97
C HIS A 331 21.08 -4.44 10.18
N ASP A 332 21.08 -3.21 10.72
CA ASP A 332 21.89 -2.84 11.89
C ASP A 332 23.39 -3.10 11.67
N ALA A 333 23.81 -2.94 10.41
CA ALA A 333 25.20 -3.04 10.01
C ALA A 333 25.99 -1.85 10.57
N ARG A 334 27.29 -2.07 10.83
CA ARG A 334 28.23 -1.03 11.25
C ARG A 334 29.08 -0.59 10.05
N PRO A 335 29.41 0.70 9.91
CA PRO A 335 30.32 1.13 8.87
C PRO A 335 31.70 0.47 9.06
N TRP A 336 32.24 -0.06 7.97
CA TRP A 336 33.58 -0.65 7.90
C TRP A 336 34.41 0.15 6.91
N ARG A 337 35.45 0.84 7.42
CA ARG A 337 36.28 1.77 6.62
C ARG A 337 35.45 2.77 5.79
N PHE A 338 34.31 3.19 6.31
CA PHE A 338 33.33 3.98 5.56
C PHE A 338 33.03 5.32 6.22
N SER A 339 33.98 5.91 6.95
CA SER A 339 33.85 7.21 7.61
C SER A 339 34.46 8.36 6.81
N THR A 340 34.25 9.59 7.29
CA THR A 340 34.93 10.79 6.78
C THR A 340 36.45 10.67 6.82
N ALA A 341 36.99 10.04 7.86
CA ALA A 341 38.43 9.84 7.99
C ALA A 341 38.94 8.87 6.91
N ASP A 342 38.21 7.79 6.66
CA ASP A 342 38.54 6.82 5.62
C ASP A 342 38.44 7.44 4.22
N TYR A 343 37.40 8.23 3.95
CA TYR A 343 37.26 8.97 2.68
C TYR A 343 38.45 9.90 2.43
N ARG A 344 38.84 10.72 3.42
CA ARG A 344 39.97 11.63 3.29
C ARG A 344 41.28 10.89 3.05
N ALA A 345 41.48 9.75 3.71
CA ALA A 345 42.65 8.91 3.46
C ALA A 345 42.65 8.36 2.03
N ALA A 346 41.49 7.91 1.54
CA ALA A 346 41.32 7.42 0.18
C ALA A 346 41.64 8.48 -0.89
N VAL A 347 41.17 9.72 -0.68
CA VAL A 347 41.40 10.85 -1.60
C VAL A 347 42.90 11.18 -1.77
N ILE A 348 43.71 10.99 -0.73
CA ILE A 348 45.17 11.24 -0.79
C ILE A 348 45.85 10.27 -1.77
N GLY A 349 45.43 9.00 -1.77
CA GLY A 349 46.00 7.95 -2.64
C GLY A 349 45.33 7.84 -4.01
N ALA A 350 44.19 8.51 -4.22
CA ALA A 350 43.36 8.33 -5.40
C ALA A 350 44.06 8.82 -6.69
N PRO A 351 44.03 8.02 -7.79
CA PRO A 351 44.59 8.44 -9.07
C PRO A 351 43.82 9.64 -9.64
N ARG A 352 44.56 10.58 -10.25
CA ARG A 352 43.99 11.79 -10.87
C ARG A 352 43.85 11.61 -12.39
N PRO A 353 42.78 12.13 -13.03
CA PRO A 353 41.80 13.06 -12.47
C PRO A 353 40.71 12.45 -11.58
N GLY A 354 40.50 11.13 -11.62
CA GLY A 354 39.50 10.39 -10.83
C GLY A 354 38.05 10.53 -11.33
N ARG A 355 37.11 9.80 -10.70
CA ARG A 355 35.66 9.87 -11.00
C ARG A 355 35.03 11.03 -10.24
N LEU A 356 34.29 11.90 -10.93
CA LEU A 356 33.61 13.03 -10.27
C LEU A 356 32.35 12.56 -9.54
N LEU A 357 32.02 13.22 -8.43
CA LEU A 357 30.74 13.06 -7.76
C LEU A 357 29.63 13.78 -8.52
N ASP A 358 28.43 13.19 -8.52
CA ASP A 358 27.21 13.84 -8.99
C ASP A 358 26.76 14.96 -8.04
N ASP A 359 25.78 15.75 -8.45
CA ASP A 359 25.30 16.91 -7.68
C ASP A 359 24.32 16.56 -6.55
N ALA A 360 23.72 15.37 -6.59
CA ALA A 360 22.63 14.96 -5.69
C ALA A 360 23.16 14.39 -4.36
N ALA A 361 23.56 15.28 -3.45
CA ALA A 361 24.15 14.91 -2.17
C ALA A 361 23.22 14.05 -1.28
N VAL A 362 23.82 13.05 -0.64
CA VAL A 362 23.18 12.14 0.32
C VAL A 362 23.90 12.25 1.67
N THR A 363 23.15 12.35 2.76
CA THR A 363 23.73 12.33 4.11
C THR A 363 23.90 10.90 4.60
N ALA A 364 25.08 10.57 5.12
CA ALA A 364 25.35 9.30 5.76
C ALA A 364 24.79 9.27 7.20
N LEU A 365 24.04 8.22 7.54
CA LEU A 365 23.42 8.07 8.87
C LEU A 365 24.42 7.84 10.01
N TRP A 366 25.63 7.38 9.69
CA TRP A 366 26.66 7.02 10.66
C TRP A 366 27.73 8.09 10.86
N ASP A 367 27.82 9.05 9.95
CA ASP A 367 28.80 10.15 9.96
C ASP A 367 28.23 11.37 9.22
N ASP A 368 27.80 12.37 9.99
CA ASP A 368 27.18 13.60 9.47
C ASP A 368 28.17 14.51 8.72
N THR A 369 29.48 14.28 8.88
CA THR A 369 30.53 15.08 8.24
C THR A 369 30.99 14.52 6.88
N LEU A 370 30.62 13.27 6.54
CA LEU A 370 31.10 12.57 5.35
C LEU A 370 30.64 13.25 4.05
N ALA A 371 29.34 13.55 3.96
CA ALA A 371 28.78 14.22 2.79
C ALA A 371 29.43 15.58 2.52
N GLY A 372 29.76 16.33 3.59
CA GLY A 372 30.46 17.61 3.49
C GLY A 372 31.89 17.45 2.97
N ALA A 373 32.62 16.43 3.43
CA ALA A 373 33.95 16.13 2.91
C ALA A 373 33.93 15.71 1.44
N MET A 374 32.97 14.87 1.05
CA MET A 374 32.76 14.44 -0.33
C MET A 374 32.46 15.62 -1.27
N LEU A 375 31.58 16.53 -0.85
CA LEU A 375 31.27 17.74 -1.63
C LEU A 375 32.46 18.70 -1.77
N ALA A 376 33.36 18.73 -0.79
CA ALA A 376 34.55 19.58 -0.83
C ALA A 376 35.58 19.07 -1.85
N GLU A 377 35.81 17.76 -1.89
CA GLU A 377 36.78 17.13 -2.80
C GLU A 377 36.20 16.84 -4.20
N ARG A 378 34.87 16.69 -4.31
CA ARG A 378 34.11 16.35 -5.53
C ARG A 378 34.59 15.08 -6.25
N LEU A 379 35.15 14.15 -5.48
CA LEU A 379 35.76 12.92 -5.98
C LEU A 379 35.01 11.70 -5.44
N ALA A 380 34.54 10.84 -6.33
CA ALA A 380 34.02 9.53 -5.99
C ALA A 380 35.19 8.55 -5.83
N ILE A 381 35.11 7.66 -4.84
CA ILE A 381 36.09 6.59 -4.64
C ILE A 381 35.38 5.26 -4.77
N ASP A 382 35.81 4.47 -5.73
CA ASP A 382 35.31 3.11 -5.97
C ASP A 382 35.92 2.15 -4.94
N GLU A 383 35.13 1.18 -4.48
CA GLU A 383 35.52 0.17 -3.49
C GLU A 383 36.80 -0.59 -3.90
N GLU A 384 37.02 -0.85 -5.21
CA GLU A 384 38.27 -1.49 -5.68
C GLU A 384 39.52 -0.65 -5.41
N GLY A 385 39.40 0.68 -5.36
CA GLY A 385 40.51 1.57 -5.02
C GLY A 385 40.98 1.44 -3.57
N LEU A 386 40.19 0.77 -2.72
CA LEU A 386 40.44 0.52 -1.31
C LEU A 386 40.73 -0.96 -1.00
N ALA A 387 40.81 -1.81 -2.03
CA ALA A 387 40.93 -3.26 -1.88
C ALA A 387 42.04 -3.66 -0.91
N ASP A 388 43.26 -3.13 -1.04
CA ASP A 388 44.39 -3.48 -0.17
C ASP A 388 44.07 -3.25 1.33
N VAL A 389 43.50 -2.09 1.66
CA VAL A 389 43.16 -1.73 3.05
C VAL A 389 42.01 -2.58 3.59
N LEU A 390 41.03 -2.90 2.73
CA LEU A 390 39.89 -3.74 3.11
C LEU A 390 40.34 -5.20 3.31
N LEU A 391 41.22 -5.72 2.45
CA LEU A 391 41.73 -7.09 2.57
C LEU A 391 42.51 -7.32 3.86
N ASP A 392 43.26 -6.32 4.34
CA ASP A 392 43.94 -6.39 5.63
C ASP A 392 42.96 -6.65 6.79
N ASP A 393 41.77 -6.02 6.77
CA ASP A 393 40.73 -6.23 7.79
C ASP A 393 40.01 -7.59 7.61
N LEU A 394 39.97 -8.14 6.39
CA LEU A 394 39.37 -9.43 6.05
C LEU A 394 40.28 -10.63 6.36
N GLN A 395 41.56 -10.41 6.62
CA GLN A 395 42.49 -11.51 6.87
C GLN A 395 42.22 -12.14 8.24
N HIS A 396 41.72 -13.37 8.25
CA HIS A 396 41.57 -14.17 9.46
C HIS A 396 42.87 -14.94 9.74
N CYS A 397 43.35 -14.92 10.99
CA CYS A 397 44.52 -15.70 11.43
C CYS A 397 44.20 -17.19 11.58
#